data_AF-A0A916WQG3-F1
#
_entry.id   AF-A0A916WQG3-F1
#
_cell.length_a   1.000
_cell.length_b   1.000
_cell.length_c   1.000
_cell.angle_alpha   90.00
_cell.angle_beta   90.00
_cell.angle_gamma   90.00
#
_symmetry.space_group_name_H-M   'P 1'
#
loop_
_entity.id
_entity.type
_entity.pdbx_description
1 polymer ?
#
loop_
_entity_poly.entity_id
_entity_poly.type
_entity_poly.pdbx_seq_one_letter_code
_entity_poly.pdbx_strand_id
1 'polypeptide(L)'
;MSARLSLPESSLRAGGTVTAQLIVQNNTGHALHFIGCGAPFQILLSGPDDKPTPAWAGCATRMTVRVGTSTYRVPVKATYNACTSDGGNGTPACGSDGKPPPLPAGDYVVTTYAVSTKLPVPSEASLTVVPQGTDPASA
;
A
#
# COMPACT_ATOMS: atom_id res chain seq x y z
N MET A 1 -19.12 11.74 3.48
CA MET A 1 -17.89 11.51 2.68
C MET A 1 -17.53 10.05 2.84
N SER A 2 -17.09 9.37 1.78
CA SER A 2 -16.83 7.92 1.80
C SER A 2 -15.66 7.54 0.90
N ALA A 3 -15.07 6.37 1.16
CA ALA A 3 -14.08 5.74 0.31
C ALA A 3 -14.42 4.27 0.09
N ARG A 4 -14.08 3.75 -1.09
CA ARG A 4 -14.19 2.32 -1.42
C ARG A 4 -12.91 1.87 -2.10
N LEU A 5 -12.35 0.76 -1.61
CA LEU A 5 -11.24 0.07 -2.23
C LEU A 5 -11.77 -1.00 -3.19
N SER A 6 -11.16 -1.10 -4.37
CA SER A 6 -11.40 -2.14 -5.36
C SER A 6 -10.06 -2.77 -5.74
N LEU A 7 -9.86 -4.00 -5.31
CA LEU A 7 -8.71 -4.82 -5.70
C LEU A 7 -9.10 -5.59 -6.96
N PRO A 8 -8.28 -5.60 -8.02
CA PRO A 8 -8.57 -6.38 -9.21
C PRO A 8 -8.39 -7.89 -8.96
N GLU A 9 -7.57 -8.26 -7.97
CA GLU A 9 -7.24 -9.64 -7.60
C GLU A 9 -7.21 -9.77 -6.07
N SER A 10 -7.61 -10.93 -5.56
CA SER A 10 -7.55 -11.27 -4.12
C SER A 10 -6.28 -12.02 -3.74
N SER A 11 -5.38 -12.25 -4.69
CA SER A 11 -4.07 -12.85 -4.46
C SER A 11 -2.98 -12.13 -5.23
N LEU A 12 -1.75 -12.20 -4.71
CA LEU A 12 -0.58 -11.58 -5.34
C LEU A 12 0.64 -12.47 -5.12
N ARG A 13 1.49 -12.64 -6.14
CA ARG A 13 2.76 -13.33 -5.94
C ARG A 13 3.65 -12.52 -5.00
N ALA A 14 4.42 -13.19 -4.14
CA ALA A 14 5.46 -12.56 -3.35
C ALA A 14 6.38 -11.72 -4.25
N GLY A 15 6.73 -10.51 -3.83
CA GLY A 15 7.48 -9.54 -4.63
C GLY A 15 6.68 -8.86 -5.75
N GLY A 16 5.47 -9.32 -6.03
CA GLY A 16 4.59 -8.78 -7.05
C GLY A 16 3.99 -7.42 -6.66
N THR A 17 3.39 -6.76 -7.65
CA THR A 17 2.62 -5.52 -7.45
C THR A 17 1.31 -5.61 -8.20
N VAL A 18 0.22 -5.22 -7.54
CA VAL A 18 -1.08 -5.02 -8.16
C VAL A 18 -1.51 -3.56 -8.00
N THR A 19 -2.26 -3.02 -8.94
CA THR A 19 -2.79 -1.65 -8.83
C THR A 19 -4.23 -1.67 -8.37
N ALA A 20 -4.48 -1.21 -7.15
CA ALA A 20 -5.82 -1.05 -6.62
C ALA A 20 -6.45 0.26 -7.12
N GLN A 21 -7.79 0.29 -7.16
CA GLN A 21 -8.56 1.50 -7.36
C GLN A 21 -9.18 1.94 -6.04
N LEU A 22 -8.85 3.14 -5.60
CA LEU A 22 -9.45 3.76 -4.44
C LEU A 22 -10.36 4.90 -4.89
N ILE A 23 -11.65 4.71 -4.68
CA ILE A 23 -12.69 5.64 -5.11
C ILE A 23 -13.11 6.45 -3.89
N VAL A 24 -13.02 7.78 -3.98
CA VAL A 24 -13.37 8.71 -2.91
C VAL A 24 -14.53 9.58 -3.36
N GLN A 25 -15.57 9.65 -2.52
CA GLN A 25 -16.70 10.55 -2.73
C GLN A 25 -16.65 11.69 -1.71
N ASN A 26 -16.25 12.87 -2.17
CA ASN A 26 -16.27 14.09 -1.38
C ASN A 26 -17.60 14.83 -1.56
N ASN A 27 -18.47 14.72 -0.57
CA ASN A 27 -19.77 15.40 -0.52
C ASN A 27 -19.80 16.56 0.50
N THR A 28 -18.64 17.13 0.86
CA THR A 28 -18.53 18.21 1.86
C THR A 28 -18.90 19.60 1.32
N GLY A 29 -19.16 19.72 0.02
CA GLY A 29 -19.47 20.99 -0.64
C GLY A 29 -18.24 21.86 -0.98
N HIS A 30 -17.03 21.44 -0.61
CA HIS A 30 -15.79 22.15 -0.95
C HIS A 30 -14.61 21.20 -1.21
N ALA A 31 -13.58 21.70 -1.90
CA ALA A 31 -12.36 20.94 -2.13
C ALA A 31 -11.55 20.82 -0.84
N LEU A 32 -10.91 19.66 -0.64
CA LEU A 32 -10.01 19.41 0.47
C LEU A 32 -8.57 19.56 0.00
N HIS A 33 -7.74 20.26 0.78
CA HIS A 33 -6.33 20.47 0.50
C HIS A 33 -5.47 19.90 1.61
N PHE A 34 -4.39 19.22 1.23
CA PHE A 34 -3.45 18.58 2.15
C PHE A 34 -2.06 18.47 1.50
N ILE A 35 -1.06 18.18 2.32
CA ILE A 35 0.30 17.89 1.87
C ILE A 35 0.49 16.38 1.90
N GLY A 36 0.95 15.80 0.80
CA GLY A 36 1.16 14.36 0.69
C GLY A 36 2.07 13.98 -0.47
N CYS A 37 2.24 12.68 -0.68
CA CYS A 37 3.24 12.12 -1.58
C CYS A 37 2.58 11.30 -2.68
N GLY A 38 2.47 11.86 -3.90
CA GLY A 38 1.91 11.19 -5.07
C GLY A 38 0.38 11.00 -5.03
N ALA A 39 -0.11 10.20 -4.08
CA ALA A 39 -1.54 9.96 -3.82
C ALA A 39 -1.91 10.40 -2.38
N PRO A 40 -3.18 10.77 -2.09
CA PRO A 40 -3.62 11.05 -0.71
C PRO A 40 -3.58 9.81 0.20
N PHE A 41 -3.28 8.65 -0.38
CA PHE A 41 -3.43 7.35 0.23
C PHE A 41 -2.24 6.46 -0.11
N GLN A 42 -1.88 5.62 0.84
CA GLN A 42 -0.94 4.51 0.68
C GLN A 42 -1.65 3.24 1.11
N ILE A 43 -1.36 2.12 0.42
CA ILE A 43 -1.90 0.82 0.79
C ILE A 43 -0.71 -0.08 1.15
N LEU A 44 -0.81 -0.73 2.30
CA LEU A 44 0.20 -1.66 2.80
C LEU A 44 -0.47 -2.99 3.17
N LEU A 45 0.28 -4.07 3.09
CA LEU A 45 -0.15 -5.40 3.51
C LEU A 45 0.31 -5.62 4.95
N SER A 46 -0.64 -5.75 5.86
CA SER A 46 -0.38 -6.02 7.27
C SER A 46 -0.51 -7.52 7.52
N GLY A 47 0.57 -8.15 7.93
CA GLY A 47 0.61 -9.55 8.34
C GLY A 47 0.56 -9.71 9.86
N PRO A 48 0.51 -10.94 10.39
CA PRO A 48 0.59 -11.19 11.82
C PRO A 48 1.86 -10.61 12.46
N ASP A 49 2.98 -10.76 11.75
CA ASP A 49 4.33 -10.37 12.20
C ASP A 49 4.83 -9.08 11.55
N ASP A 50 4.09 -8.52 10.59
CA ASP A 50 4.46 -7.29 9.88
C ASP A 50 3.39 -6.21 10.03
N LYS A 51 3.74 -5.11 10.69
CA LYS A 51 2.90 -3.93 10.89
C LYS A 51 3.58 -2.74 10.24
N PRO A 52 3.46 -2.60 8.91
CA PRO A 52 4.19 -1.59 8.19
C PRO A 52 3.67 -0.20 8.55
N THR A 53 4.58 0.77 8.58
CA THR A 53 4.25 2.19 8.73
C THR A 53 4.34 2.89 7.37
N PRO A 54 3.40 3.79 7.06
CA PRO A 54 3.45 4.54 5.81
C PRO A 54 4.64 5.52 5.83
N ALA A 55 5.38 5.55 4.73
CA ALA A 55 6.54 6.42 4.58
C ALA A 55 6.13 7.62 3.71
N TRP A 56 5.82 8.75 4.37
CA TRP A 56 5.33 9.97 3.72
C TRP A 56 6.43 10.99 3.37
N ALA A 57 7.68 10.74 3.76
CA ALA A 57 8.77 11.70 3.63
C ALA A 57 9.57 11.50 2.34
N GLY A 58 9.64 12.54 1.49
CA GLY A 58 10.52 12.61 0.31
C GLY A 58 9.93 13.32 -0.91
N CYS A 59 8.61 13.37 -1.04
CA CYS A 59 7.88 13.89 -2.21
C CYS A 59 6.68 14.79 -1.85
N ALA A 60 6.68 15.35 -0.64
CA ALA A 60 5.56 16.09 -0.09
C ALA A 60 5.20 17.29 -1.00
N THR A 61 4.01 17.22 -1.61
CA THR A 61 3.44 18.25 -2.47
C THR A 61 2.02 18.57 -2.05
N ARG A 62 1.50 19.71 -2.51
CA ARG A 62 0.11 20.08 -2.29
C ARG A 62 -0.80 19.22 -3.16
N MET A 63 -1.79 18.62 -2.52
CA MET A 63 -2.76 17.73 -3.12
C MET A 63 -4.17 18.24 -2.89
N THR A 64 -5.08 17.92 -3.81
CA THR A 64 -6.47 18.37 -3.75
C THR A 64 -7.43 17.22 -4.05
N VAL A 65 -8.38 16.97 -3.15
CA VAL A 65 -9.57 16.14 -3.42
C VAL A 65 -10.71 17.07 -3.75
N ARG A 66 -11.13 17.07 -5.02
CA ARG A 66 -12.25 17.90 -5.49
C ARG A 66 -13.58 17.38 -4.95
N VAL A 67 -14.61 18.23 -4.96
CA VAL A 67 -16.00 17.80 -4.72
C VAL A 67 -16.41 16.79 -5.78
N GLY A 68 -17.22 15.82 -5.40
CA GLY A 68 -17.67 14.73 -6.26
C GLY A 68 -16.81 13.47 -6.10
N THR A 69 -16.69 12.70 -7.18
CA THR A 69 -16.00 11.40 -7.18
C THR A 69 -14.60 11.55 -7.74
N SER A 70 -13.60 11.05 -7.01
CA SER A 70 -12.20 10.94 -7.47
C SER A 70 -11.75 9.49 -7.39
N THR A 71 -11.01 9.02 -8.40
CA THR A 71 -10.44 7.67 -8.43
C THR A 71 -8.92 7.74 -8.42
N TYR A 72 -8.30 7.07 -7.46
CA TYR A 72 -6.85 6.98 -7.29
C TYR A 72 -6.38 5.57 -7.64
N ARG A 73 -5.31 5.49 -8.45
CA ARG A 73 -4.61 4.23 -8.70
C ARG A 73 -3.48 4.13 -7.68
N VAL A 74 -3.56 3.13 -6.80
CA VAL A 74 -2.62 2.98 -5.69
C VAL A 74 -1.97 1.59 -5.78
N PRO A 75 -0.63 1.50 -5.86
CA PRO A 75 0.04 0.22 -5.92
C PRO A 75 -0.04 -0.50 -4.57
N VAL A 76 -0.31 -1.80 -4.61
CA VAL A 76 -0.23 -2.72 -3.48
C VAL A 76 0.91 -3.68 -3.79
N LYS A 77 1.94 -3.68 -2.94
CA LYS A 77 3.17 -4.45 -3.15
C LYS A 77 3.22 -5.62 -2.17
N ALA A 78 3.58 -6.80 -2.66
CA ALA A 78 3.89 -7.97 -1.84
C ALA A 78 5.39 -7.99 -1.44
N THR A 79 5.91 -6.85 -1.01
CA THR A 79 7.27 -6.67 -0.48
C THR A 79 7.18 -5.91 0.83
N TYR A 80 8.15 -6.07 1.71
CA TYR A 80 8.25 -5.22 2.89
C TYR A 80 8.34 -3.74 2.48
N ASN A 81 7.83 -2.85 3.33
CA ASN A 81 7.86 -1.39 3.09
C ASN A 81 9.25 -0.78 3.33
N ALA A 82 10.08 -1.45 4.14
CA ALA A 82 11.41 -1.03 4.55
C ALA A 82 12.32 -2.25 4.77
N CYS A 83 13.62 -2.03 4.76
CA CYS A 83 14.65 -3.00 5.11
C CYS A 83 15.89 -2.28 5.66
N THR A 84 16.77 -3.01 6.33
CA THR A 84 18.10 -2.52 6.77
C THR A 84 19.20 -3.43 6.22
N SER A 85 20.47 -3.03 6.28
CA SER A 85 21.59 -3.86 5.81
C SER A 85 21.62 -5.24 6.47
N ASP A 86 21.39 -5.30 7.78
CA ASP A 86 21.59 -6.50 8.58
C ASP A 86 20.27 -7.11 9.11
N GLY A 87 19.14 -6.47 8.84
CA GLY A 87 17.87 -6.76 9.50
C GLY A 87 17.85 -6.35 10.98
N GLY A 88 16.70 -6.48 11.64
CA GLY A 88 16.55 -6.26 13.08
C GLY A 88 15.23 -5.59 13.48
N ASN A 89 14.79 -5.79 14.73
CA ASN A 89 13.57 -5.18 15.31
C ASN A 89 12.31 -5.31 14.42
N GLY A 90 12.09 -6.49 13.82
CA GLY A 90 10.95 -6.73 12.93
C GLY A 90 11.11 -6.15 11.52
N THR A 91 12.24 -5.52 11.20
CA THR A 91 12.60 -5.07 9.86
C THR A 91 13.50 -6.11 9.19
N PRO A 92 13.21 -6.58 7.96
CA PRO A 92 14.04 -7.57 7.29
C PRO A 92 15.36 -6.97 6.78
N ALA A 93 16.33 -7.84 6.52
CA ALA A 93 17.53 -7.46 5.78
C ALA A 93 17.18 -7.12 4.32
N CYS A 94 17.83 -6.11 3.76
CA CYS A 94 17.70 -5.77 2.34
C CYS A 94 18.32 -6.87 1.48
N GLY A 95 17.75 -7.07 0.28
CA GLY A 95 18.38 -7.89 -0.74
C GLY A 95 19.74 -7.34 -1.19
N SER A 96 20.47 -8.11 -1.98
CA SER A 96 21.77 -7.69 -2.54
C SER A 96 21.67 -6.45 -3.44
N ASP A 97 20.47 -6.14 -3.95
CA ASP A 97 20.18 -4.93 -4.73
C ASP A 97 19.79 -3.72 -3.86
N GLY A 98 19.88 -3.86 -2.53
CA GLY A 98 19.52 -2.82 -1.56
C GLY A 98 18.01 -2.61 -1.41
N LYS A 99 17.16 -3.50 -1.94
CA LYS A 99 15.70 -3.34 -1.88
C LYS A 99 15.06 -4.22 -0.80
N PRO A 100 13.86 -3.84 -0.31
CA PRO A 100 13.11 -4.70 0.59
C PRO A 100 12.78 -6.05 -0.04
N PRO A 101 12.92 -7.16 0.70
CA PRO A 101 12.64 -8.48 0.17
C PRO A 101 11.12 -8.70 -0.06
N PRO A 102 10.75 -9.75 -0.81
CA PRO A 102 9.36 -10.22 -0.91
C PRO A 102 8.74 -10.53 0.45
N LEU A 103 7.45 -10.28 0.60
CA LEU A 103 6.68 -10.79 1.75
C LEU A 103 6.56 -12.32 1.65
N PRO A 104 6.58 -13.04 2.78
CA PRO A 104 6.32 -14.47 2.80
C PRO A 104 4.88 -14.77 2.35
N ALA A 105 4.67 -15.97 1.82
CA ALA A 105 3.32 -16.43 1.47
C ALA A 105 2.44 -16.53 2.72
N GLY A 106 1.17 -16.16 2.58
CA GLY A 106 0.22 -16.12 3.70
C GLY A 106 -0.93 -15.16 3.45
N ASP A 107 -1.82 -15.04 4.42
CA ASP A 107 -2.96 -14.12 4.38
C ASP A 107 -2.61 -12.79 5.03
N TYR A 108 -2.95 -11.71 4.34
CA TYR A 108 -2.67 -10.35 4.75
C TYR A 108 -3.94 -9.51 4.75
N VAL A 109 -3.92 -8.50 5.61
CA VAL A 109 -4.93 -7.45 5.62
C VAL A 109 -4.44 -6.28 4.78
N VAL A 110 -5.25 -5.86 3.83
CA VAL A 110 -5.02 -4.69 2.99
C VAL A 110 -5.44 -3.45 3.77
N THR A 111 -4.46 -2.77 4.35
CA THR A 111 -4.68 -1.58 5.18
C THR A 111 -4.43 -0.32 4.35
N THR A 112 -5.41 0.57 4.31
CA THR A 112 -5.29 1.88 3.64
C THR A 112 -4.93 2.95 4.66
N TYR A 113 -3.89 3.71 4.38
CA TYR A 113 -3.45 4.85 5.18
C TYR A 113 -3.73 6.13 4.41
N ALA A 114 -4.45 7.06 5.02
CA ALA A 114 -4.67 8.38 4.46
C ALA A 114 -3.68 9.40 5.03
N VAL A 115 -3.29 10.37 4.21
CA VAL A 115 -2.36 11.44 4.62
C VAL A 115 -2.99 12.46 5.58
N SER A 116 -4.33 12.43 5.72
CA SER A 116 -5.08 13.31 6.61
C SER A 116 -6.28 12.59 7.21
N THR A 117 -6.57 12.85 8.48
CA THR A 117 -7.78 12.38 9.18
C THR A 117 -9.08 12.93 8.61
N LYS A 118 -9.01 13.95 7.74
CA LYS A 118 -10.18 14.48 7.01
C LYS A 118 -10.61 13.59 5.84
N LEU A 119 -9.74 12.67 5.41
CA LEU A 119 -10.02 11.74 4.33
C LEU A 119 -10.63 10.45 4.88
N PRO A 120 -11.67 9.90 4.23
CA PRO A 120 -12.23 8.62 4.62
C PRO A 120 -11.25 7.49 4.30
N VAL A 121 -11.13 6.53 5.20
CA VAL A 121 -10.41 5.27 4.98
C VAL A 121 -11.46 4.19 4.66
N PRO A 122 -11.31 3.42 3.57
CA PRO A 122 -12.23 2.33 3.25
C PRO A 122 -12.12 1.20 4.28
N SER A 123 -13.12 0.32 4.31
CA SER A 123 -13.01 -0.93 5.06
C SER A 123 -11.82 -1.76 4.58
N GLU A 124 -11.19 -2.47 5.50
CA GLU A 124 -10.10 -3.38 5.19
C GLU A 124 -10.57 -4.52 4.29
N ALA A 125 -9.66 -5.02 3.46
CA ALA A 125 -9.88 -6.17 2.59
C ALA A 125 -8.83 -7.25 2.87
N SER A 126 -9.10 -8.49 2.50
CA SER A 126 -8.14 -9.59 2.61
C SER A 126 -7.43 -9.81 1.28
N LEU A 127 -6.14 -10.15 1.34
CA LEU A 127 -5.33 -10.52 0.19
C LEU A 127 -4.37 -11.65 0.56
N THR A 128 -4.28 -12.68 -0.27
CA THR A 128 -3.35 -13.79 -0.06
C THR A 128 -2.07 -13.58 -0.88
N VAL A 129 -0.93 -13.56 -0.21
CA VAL A 129 0.37 -13.61 -0.88
C VAL A 129 0.68 -15.08 -1.19
N VAL A 130 0.91 -15.40 -2.46
CA VAL A 130 1.30 -16.74 -2.91
C VAL A 130 2.81 -16.79 -3.21
N PRO A 131 3.46 -17.97 -3.16
CA PRO A 131 4.87 -18.08 -3.47
C PRO A 131 5.23 -17.46 -4.83
N GLN A 132 6.45 -16.91 -4.93
CA GLN A 132 7.06 -16.72 -6.25
C GLN A 132 7.10 -18.10 -6.90
N GLY A 133 6.51 -18.25 -8.08
CA GLY A 133 6.65 -19.51 -8.81
C GLY A 133 8.15 -19.74 -8.96
N THR A 134 8.65 -20.92 -8.60
CA THR A 134 10.02 -21.32 -8.90
C THR A 134 10.21 -21.20 -10.39
N ASP A 135 10.88 -20.14 -10.84
CA ASP A 135 11.41 -20.08 -12.20
C ASP A 135 12.50 -21.16 -12.27
N PRO A 136 12.41 -22.14 -13.18
CA PRO A 136 13.38 -23.24 -13.27
C PRO A 136 14.76 -22.81 -13.82
N ALA A 137 15.12 -21.52 -13.75
CA ALA A 137 16.32 -20.95 -14.37
C ALA A 137 17.38 -20.47 -13.36
N SER A 138 17.38 -20.97 -12.13
CA SER A 138 18.43 -20.63 -11.14
C SER A 138 18.95 -21.84 -10.36
N ALA A 139 19.10 -22.97 -11.05
CA ALA A 139 19.90 -24.11 -10.61
C ALA A 139 20.91 -24.48 -11.69
#